data_AF-S3W184-F1
#
_entry.id   AF-S3W184-F1
#
_cell.length_a   1.000
_cell.length_b   1.000
_cell.length_c   1.000
_cell.angle_alpha   90.00
_cell.angle_beta   90.00
_cell.angle_gamma   90.00
#
_symmetry.space_group_name_H-M   'P 1'
#
loop_
_entity.id
_entity.type
_entity.pdbx_description
1 polymer ?
#
loop_
_entity_poly.entity_id
_entity_poly.type
_entity_poly.pdbx_seq_one_letter_code
_entity_poly.pdbx_strand_id
1 'polypeptide(L)' 'MQLLTVTDLNEQDAEINRAHEKKLSCKGCGKLTPHLFQYDLCRDCLNQAFRRLIKVIDSVRK' A
#
# COMPACT_ATOMS: atom_id res chain seq x y z
N MET A 1 -25.95 -23.75 -4.26
CA MET A 1 -25.55 -22.45 -4.84
C MET A 1 -26.23 -21.37 -4.03
N GLN A 2 -25.48 -20.60 -3.23
CA GLN A 2 -26.03 -19.46 -2.47
C GLN A 2 -26.05 -18.24 -3.40
N LEU A 3 -27.23 -17.66 -3.61
CA LEU A 3 -27.37 -16.37 -4.29
C LEU A 3 -27.02 -15.26 -3.28
N LEU A 4 -25.96 -14.50 -3.56
CA LEU A 4 -25.67 -13.25 -2.85
C LEU A 4 -26.74 -12.21 -3.22
N THR A 5 -27.28 -11.52 -2.23
CA THR A 5 -28.32 -10.51 -2.42
C THR A 5 -27.69 -9.16 -2.77
N VAL A 6 -28.44 -8.29 -3.46
CA VAL A 6 -27.97 -6.95 -3.88
C VAL A 6 -27.51 -6.10 -2.68
N THR A 7 -28.09 -6.36 -1.50
CA THR A 7 -27.69 -5.79 -0.21
C THR A 7 -26.27 -6.18 0.21
N ASP A 8 -25.86 -7.43 -0.01
CA ASP A 8 -24.51 -7.91 0.35
C ASP A 8 -23.42 -7.27 -0.52
N LEU A 9 -23.73 -6.98 -1.79
CA LEU A 9 -22.81 -6.30 -2.72
C LEU A 9 -22.62 -4.82 -2.33
N ASN A 10 -23.69 -4.14 -1.91
CA ASN A 10 -23.64 -2.74 -1.48
C ASN A 10 -22.81 -2.53 -0.20
N GLU A 11 -22.81 -3.50 0.72
CA GLU A 11 -22.00 -3.43 1.94
C GLU A 11 -20.50 -3.58 1.66
N GLN A 12 -20.13 -4.49 0.75
CA GLN A 12 -18.74 -4.63 0.30
C GLN A 12 -18.23 -3.37 -0.39
N ASP A 13 -19.04 -2.75 -1.26
CA ASP A 13 -18.67 -1.50 -1.91
C ASP A 13 -18.53 -0.34 -0.89
N ALA A 14 -19.36 -0.32 0.15
CA ALA A 14 -19.25 0.68 1.22
C ALA A 14 -17.99 0.50 2.07
N GLU A 15 -17.55 -0.73 2.35
CA GLU A 15 -16.29 -1.00 3.06
C GLU A 15 -15.07 -0.64 2.23
N ILE A 16 -15.08 -0.96 0.92
CA ILE A 16 -14.00 -0.59 -0.02
C ILE A 16 -13.90 0.95 -0.13
N ASN A 17 -15.04 1.65 -0.19
CA ASN A 17 -15.05 3.11 -0.25
C ASN A 17 -14.59 3.75 1.07
N ARG A 18 -14.97 3.21 2.24
CA ARG A 18 -14.47 3.69 3.54
C ARG A 18 -12.98 3.44 3.74
N ALA A 19 -12.44 2.35 3.17
CA ALA A 19 -11.01 2.09 3.16
C ALA A 19 -10.25 3.11 2.27
N HIS A 20 -10.85 3.57 1.17
CA HIS A 20 -10.28 4.61 0.30
C HIS A 20 -10.24 6.01 0.93
N GLU A 21 -11.13 6.33 1.87
CA GLU A 21 -11.19 7.66 2.49
C GLU A 21 -10.10 7.89 3.55
N LYS A 22 -9.55 6.82 4.14
CA LYS A 22 -8.46 6.94 5.11
C LYS A 22 -7.14 7.14 4.39
N LYS A 23 -6.82 8.40 4.07
CA LYS A 23 -5.48 8.79 3.65
C LYS A 23 -4.49 8.47 4.77
N LEU A 24 -3.58 7.54 4.50
CA LEU A 24 -2.55 7.10 5.45
C LEU A 24 -1.27 7.92 5.23
N SER A 25 -0.53 8.23 6.30
CA SER A 25 0.74 8.95 6.19
C SER A 25 1.92 8.00 6.03
N CYS A 26 2.72 8.21 4.99
CA CYS A 26 3.95 7.46 4.76
C CYS A 26 5.01 7.79 5.81
N LYS A 27 5.57 6.79 6.50
CA LYS A 27 6.65 6.98 7.49
C LYS A 27 7.96 7.52 6.89
N GLY A 28 8.19 7.31 5.59
CA GLY A 28 9.42 7.73 4.92
C GLY A 28 9.43 9.19 4.49
N CYS A 29 8.30 9.73 4.03
CA CYS A 29 8.22 11.08 3.48
C CYS A 29 7.09 11.95 4.05
N GLY A 30 6.26 11.43 4.95
CA GLY A 30 5.12 12.13 5.56
C GLY A 30 3.92 12.35 4.64
N LYS A 31 4.06 12.08 3.33
CA LYS A 31 2.98 12.27 2.36
C LYS A 31 1.78 11.38 2.68
N LEU A 32 0.59 11.98 2.56
CA LEU A 32 -0.68 11.26 2.62
C LEU A 32 -0.90 10.48 1.32
N THR A 33 -1.16 9.19 1.43
CA THR A 33 -1.36 8.27 0.31
C THR A 33 -2.57 7.37 0.58
N PRO A 34 -3.36 7.03 -0.45
CA PRO A 34 -4.48 6.09 -0.30
C PRO A 34 -4.01 4.68 0.05
N HIS A 35 -2.77 4.33 -0.32
CA HIS A 35 -2.22 3.00 -0.09
C HIS A 35 -0.81 3.11 0.52
N LEU A 36 -0.60 2.36 1.60
CA LEU A 36 0.71 2.07 2.15
C LEU A 36 1.12 0.63 1.80
N PHE A 37 2.42 0.44 1.67
CA PHE A 37 3.04 -0.86 1.46
C PHE A 37 3.81 -1.26 2.73
N GLN A 38 4.67 -2.28 2.62
CA GLN A 38 5.50 -2.76 3.72
C GLN A 38 6.23 -1.60 4.43
N TYR A 39 6.32 -1.68 5.77
CA TYR A 39 6.92 -0.67 6.64
C TYR A 39 6.20 0.69 6.67
N ASP A 40 4.91 0.73 6.33
CA ASP A 40 4.11 1.96 6.25
C ASP A 40 4.73 2.99 5.28
N LEU A 41 5.30 2.50 4.19
CA LEU A 41 5.91 3.33 3.16
C LEU A 41 5.00 3.46 1.94
N CYS A 42 5.02 4.64 1.31
CA CYS A 42 4.49 4.79 -0.03
C CYS A 42 5.38 4.09 -1.06
N ARG A 43 4.85 3.87 -2.27
CA ARG A 43 5.55 3.21 -3.38
C ARG A 43 6.95 3.79 -3.64
N ASP A 44 7.07 5.12 -3.60
CA ASP A 44 8.34 5.80 -3.90
C ASP A 44 9.40 5.56 -2.81
N CYS A 45 9.02 5.69 -1.54
CA CYS A 45 9.93 5.44 -0.42
C CYS A 45 10.37 3.98 -0.38
N LEU A 46 9.43 3.05 -0.63
CA LEU A 46 9.75 1.63 -0.71
C LEU A 46 10.71 1.34 -1.86
N ASN A 47 10.46 1.88 -3.05
CA ASN A 47 11.36 1.75 -4.21
C ASN A 47 12.75 2.31 -3.93
N GLN A 48 12.84 3.43 -3.21
CA GLN A 48 14.12 4.02 -2.85
C GLN A 48 14.91 3.13 -1.88
N ALA A 49 14.23 2.50 -0.92
CA ALA A 49 14.85 1.54 -0.01
C ALA A 49 15.42 0.32 -0.77
N PHE A 50 14.64 -0.26 -1.69
CA PHE A 50 15.12 -1.37 -2.53
C PHE A 50 16.32 -0.98 -3.40
N ARG A 51 16.31 0.21 -4.02
CA ARG A 51 17.45 0.69 -4.82
C ARG A 51 18.74 0.82 -4.00
N ARG A 52 18.65 1.21 -2.72
CA ARG A 52 19.81 1.27 -1.81
C ARG A 52 20.35 -0.14 -1.51
N LEU A 53 19.46 -1.10 -1.26
CA LEU A 53 19.82 -2.50 -1.04
C LEU A 53 20.55 -3.10 -2.25
N ILE A 54 20.05 -2.88 -3.47
CA ILE A 54 20.70 -3.36 -4.70
C ILE A 54 22.14 -2.85 -4.80
N LYS A 55 22.38 -1.55 -4.54
CA LYS A 55 23.73 -0.97 -4.58
C LYS A 55 24.68 -1.64 -3.57
N VAL A 56 24.19 -1.97 -2.37
CA VAL A 56 25.00 -2.67 -1.36
C VAL A 56 25.33 -4.08 -1.82
N ILE A 57 24.35 -4.81 -2.34
CA ILE A 57 24.56 -6.16 -2.87
C ILE A 57 25.58 -6.14 -4.01
N ASP A 58 25.43 -5.22 -4.97
CA ASP A 58 26.35 -5.06 -6.10
C ASP A 58 27.77 -4.70 -5.64
N SER A 59 27.92 -3.95 -4.54
CA SER A 59 29.26 -3.62 -4.01
C SER A 59 30.01 -4.83 -3.43
N VAL A 60 29.29 -5.85 -2.95
CA VAL A 60 29.85 -7.06 -2.34
C VAL A 60 30.07 -8.17 -3.38
N ARG A 61 29.33 -8.16 -4.49
CA ARG A 61 29.41 -9.16 -5.57
C ARG A 61 30.69 -9.09 -6.42
N LYS A 62 31.71 -8.36 -5.98
CA LYS A 62 33.03 -8.29 -6.64
C LYS A 62 33.82 -9.57 -6.44
#